data_AF-A0A5C2SVS1-F1
#
_entry.id   AF-A0A5C2SVS1-F1
#
_cell.length_a   1.000
_cell.length_b   1.000
_cell.length_c   1.000
_cell.angle_alpha   90.00
_cell.angle_beta   90.00
_cell.angle_gamma   90.00
#
_symmetry.space_group_name_H-M   'P 1'
#
loop_
_entity.id
_entity.type
_entity.pdbx_description
1 polymer ?
#
loop_
_entity_poly.entity_id
_entity_poly.type
_entity_poly.pdbx_seq_one_letter_code
_entity_poly.pdbx_strand_id
1 'polypeptide(L)'
;MFSRLGHAHLLVLLLCPLLAAASDLRVHHRIFHPSLPAAPFAERATLRLSRSGPATAAHLVPSETLAHDLRDFAATAEGLNDALYQVALEHPADQDQTQWASSSVLACHLPFSDSESFTVHLDQNGNPFSLDYFVGPVPRDGACPKRGRKASAGSSPAEFRPIGNTTVALRSPTFPPL
;
A
#
# COMPACT_ATOMS: atom_id res chain seq x y z
N MET A 1 -11.40 -37.75 65.99
CA MET A 1 -9.94 -37.55 65.79
C MET A 1 -9.73 -37.13 64.35
N PHE A 2 -8.98 -36.05 64.17
CA PHE A 2 -8.71 -35.35 62.92
C PHE A 2 -7.96 -36.21 61.90
N SER A 3 -8.19 -36.00 60.59
CA SER A 3 -7.12 -35.51 59.71
C SER A 3 -7.59 -35.26 58.28
N ARG A 4 -7.12 -34.12 57.77
CA ARG A 4 -7.33 -33.53 56.45
C ARG A 4 -6.26 -34.04 55.48
N LEU A 5 -6.64 -34.44 54.29
CA LEU A 5 -5.78 -34.43 53.08
C LEU A 5 -6.70 -33.92 51.97
N GLY A 6 -6.57 -32.72 51.44
CA GLY A 6 -5.37 -32.12 50.88
C GLY A 6 -5.68 -31.91 49.39
N HIS A 7 -6.54 -30.92 49.10
CA HIS A 7 -6.90 -30.55 47.73
C HIS A 7 -5.66 -29.95 47.06
N ALA A 8 -4.96 -30.75 46.26
CA ALA A 8 -3.92 -30.27 45.38
C ALA A 8 -4.58 -29.47 44.25
N HIS A 9 -4.77 -28.17 44.47
CA HIS A 9 -5.08 -27.24 43.39
C HIS A 9 -3.86 -27.15 42.47
N LEU A 10 -3.89 -27.93 41.39
CA LEU A 10 -2.92 -27.83 40.31
C LEU A 10 -3.17 -26.52 39.57
N LEU A 11 -2.43 -25.47 39.94
CA LEU A 11 -2.44 -24.18 39.28
C LEU A 11 -1.73 -24.33 37.92
N VAL A 12 -2.49 -24.57 36.85
CA VAL A 12 -1.98 -24.55 35.48
C VAL A 12 -1.69 -23.09 35.11
N LEU A 13 -0.42 -22.70 35.21
CA LEU A 13 0.10 -21.46 34.66
C LEU A 13 0.00 -21.54 33.12
N LEU A 14 -1.08 -20.98 32.57
CA LEU A 14 -1.15 -20.63 31.15
C LEU A 14 -0.11 -19.54 30.86
N LEU A 15 1.10 -19.95 30.47
CA LEU A 15 1.98 -19.09 29.70
C LEU A 15 1.35 -18.92 28.31
N CYS A 16 0.52 -17.89 28.14
CA CYS A 16 0.25 -17.33 26.82
C CYS A 16 1.54 -16.64 26.37
N PRO A 17 2.24 -17.12 25.33
CA PRO A 17 3.23 -16.28 24.71
C PRO A 17 2.43 -15.16 24.03
N LEU A 18 2.51 -13.94 24.56
CA LEU A 18 2.17 -12.75 23.79
C LEU A 18 3.19 -12.69 22.64
N LEU A 19 2.95 -13.44 21.57
CA LEU A 19 3.47 -13.07 20.26
C LEU A 19 2.78 -11.75 19.94
N ALA A 20 3.48 -10.64 20.14
CA ALA A 20 3.17 -9.42 19.42
C ALA A 20 3.30 -9.77 17.93
N ALA A 21 2.18 -10.13 17.31
CA ALA A 21 2.11 -10.28 15.88
C ALA A 21 2.52 -8.93 15.30
N ALA A 22 3.64 -8.91 14.56
CA ALA A 22 3.90 -7.80 13.67
C ALA A 22 2.70 -7.75 12.73
N SER A 23 1.88 -6.71 12.87
CA SER A 23 0.67 -6.54 12.08
C SER A 23 1.08 -6.15 10.66
N ASP A 24 1.21 -7.17 9.83
CA ASP A 24 1.43 -7.02 8.40
C ASP A 24 0.17 -6.42 7.78
N LEU A 25 0.32 -5.27 7.15
CA LEU A 25 -0.78 -4.64 6.43
C LEU A 25 -0.58 -4.82 4.93
N ARG A 26 -1.66 -4.98 4.19
CA ARG A 26 -1.60 -5.17 2.74
C ARG A 26 -1.89 -3.86 2.04
N VAL A 27 -1.03 -3.55 1.09
CA VAL A 27 -1.19 -2.46 0.15
C VAL A 27 -1.70 -3.06 -1.14
N HIS A 28 -2.77 -2.50 -1.65
CA HIS A 28 -3.40 -2.94 -2.88
C HIS A 28 -3.32 -1.88 -3.96
N HIS A 29 -3.55 -2.27 -5.21
CA HIS A 29 -3.57 -1.35 -6.34
C HIS A 29 -4.66 -1.68 -7.37
N ARG A 30 -5.00 -0.73 -8.23
CA ARG A 30 -5.81 -0.95 -9.44
C ARG A 30 -5.68 0.19 -10.44
N ILE A 31 -6.20 -0.03 -11.64
CA ILE A 31 -6.56 1.04 -12.57
C ILE A 31 -8.01 1.43 -12.39
N PHE A 32 -8.26 2.73 -12.41
CA PHE A 32 -9.59 3.30 -12.37
C PHE A 32 -9.77 4.32 -13.49
N HIS A 33 -10.87 4.21 -14.22
CA HIS A 33 -11.36 5.23 -15.12
C HIS A 33 -12.89 5.09 -15.23
N PRO A 34 -13.68 6.17 -15.28
CA PRO A 34 -15.15 6.08 -15.29
C PRO A 34 -15.76 5.30 -16.47
N SER A 35 -15.02 5.15 -17.58
CA SER A 35 -15.46 4.36 -18.74
C SER A 35 -15.13 2.87 -18.65
N LEU A 36 -14.38 2.45 -17.62
CA LEU A 36 -14.03 1.05 -17.39
C LEU A 36 -15.02 0.42 -16.41
N PRO A 37 -15.27 -0.89 -16.53
CA PRO A 37 -15.95 -1.64 -15.47
C PRO A 37 -15.21 -1.48 -14.13
N ALA A 38 -15.94 -1.49 -13.03
CA ALA A 38 -15.33 -1.50 -11.71
C ALA A 38 -14.43 -2.74 -11.54
N ALA A 39 -13.14 -2.52 -11.39
CA ALA A 39 -12.15 -3.57 -11.15
C ALA A 39 -11.87 -3.71 -9.64
N PRO A 40 -11.72 -4.95 -9.14
CA PRO A 40 -11.26 -5.17 -7.78
C PRO A 40 -9.81 -4.72 -7.62
N PHE A 41 -9.43 -4.42 -6.39
CA PHE A 41 -8.04 -4.21 -6.03
C PHE A 41 -7.25 -5.52 -6.07
N ALA A 42 -6.05 -5.48 -6.66
CA ALA A 42 -5.06 -6.56 -6.60
C ALA A 42 -3.98 -6.24 -5.55
N GLU A 43 -3.35 -7.27 -4.99
CA GLU A 43 -2.31 -7.05 -3.98
C GLU A 43 -1.04 -6.46 -4.62
N ARG A 44 -0.61 -5.30 -4.11
CA ARG A 44 0.60 -4.64 -4.58
C ARG A 44 1.82 -5.05 -3.75
N ALA A 45 1.68 -5.01 -2.43
CA ALA A 45 2.76 -5.24 -1.49
C ALA A 45 2.25 -5.50 -0.07
N THR A 46 3.08 -6.10 0.76
CA THR A 46 2.88 -6.13 2.22
C THR A 46 3.73 -5.04 2.89
N LEU A 47 3.09 -4.18 3.67
CA LEU A 47 3.73 -3.21 4.56
C LEU A 47 4.17 -3.90 5.85
N ARG A 48 5.49 -3.85 6.09
CA ARG A 48 6.13 -4.41 7.28
C ARG A 48 6.65 -3.29 8.16
N LEU A 49 6.20 -3.27 9.41
CA LEU A 49 6.71 -2.37 10.43
C LEU A 49 7.83 -3.07 11.21
N SER A 50 9.00 -2.47 11.20
CA SER A 50 10.18 -2.91 11.94
C SER A 50 10.29 -2.10 13.22
N ARG A 51 10.33 -2.80 14.37
CA ARG A 51 10.42 -2.24 15.74
C ARG A 51 9.15 -1.50 16.19
N SER A 52 9.12 -1.14 17.47
CA SER A 52 8.04 -0.36 18.11
C SER A 52 8.59 0.97 18.65
N GLY A 53 7.77 2.03 18.63
CA GLY A 53 8.11 3.34 19.20
C GLY A 53 8.76 4.31 18.20
N PRO A 54 9.54 5.31 18.65
CA PRO A 54 10.04 6.39 17.80
C PRO A 54 11.06 5.94 16.74
N ALA A 55 11.61 4.73 16.87
CA ALA A 55 12.53 4.13 15.90
C ALA A 55 11.82 3.13 14.95
N THR A 56 10.49 3.16 14.89
CA THR A 56 9.70 2.32 13.96
C THR A 56 10.08 2.70 12.53
N ALA A 57 10.49 1.71 11.75
CA ALA A 57 10.74 1.87 10.32
C ALA A 57 9.71 1.04 9.55
N ALA A 58 9.37 1.47 8.34
CA ALA A 58 8.47 0.75 7.47
C ALA A 58 9.17 0.37 6.18
N HIS A 59 8.83 -0.79 5.63
CA HIS A 59 9.25 -1.19 4.29
C HIS A 59 8.15 -1.99 3.61
N LEU A 60 8.18 -1.99 2.28
CA LEU A 60 7.25 -2.74 1.44
C LEU A 60 7.93 -3.99 0.90
N VAL A 61 7.23 -5.12 1.00
CA VAL A 61 7.57 -6.37 0.32
C VAL A 61 6.63 -6.51 -0.88
N PRO A 62 7.11 -6.36 -2.13
CA PRO A 62 6.26 -6.44 -3.31
C PRO A 62 5.55 -7.79 -3.43
N SER A 63 4.33 -7.78 -3.96
CA SER A 63 3.62 -9.00 -4.38
C SER A 63 4.35 -9.65 -5.56
N GLU A 64 4.32 -10.98 -5.63
CA GLU A 64 4.86 -11.74 -6.77
C GLU A 64 4.13 -11.41 -8.08
N THR A 65 2.87 -10.97 -8.01
CA THR A 65 2.04 -10.62 -9.17
C THR A 65 2.28 -9.19 -9.67
N LEU A 66 2.95 -8.33 -8.90
CA LEU A 66 3.05 -6.89 -9.17
C LEU A 66 3.47 -6.57 -10.61
N ALA A 67 4.49 -7.26 -11.12
CA ALA A 67 4.98 -7.02 -12.48
C ALA A 67 3.96 -7.43 -13.55
N HIS A 68 3.16 -8.47 -13.30
CA HIS A 68 2.09 -8.90 -14.19
C HIS A 68 0.91 -7.93 -14.15
N ASP A 69 0.48 -7.56 -12.95
CA ASP A 69 -0.63 -6.63 -12.73
C ASP A 69 -0.36 -5.30 -13.43
N LEU A 70 0.87 -4.77 -13.32
CA LEU A 70 1.28 -3.54 -13.98
C LEU A 70 1.19 -3.64 -15.52
N ARG A 71 1.59 -4.77 -16.12
CA ARG A 71 1.45 -4.96 -17.58
C ARG A 71 -0.01 -4.98 -18.02
N ASP A 72 -0.87 -5.63 -17.27
CA ASP A 72 -2.31 -5.72 -17.59
C ASP A 72 -2.98 -4.36 -17.42
N PHE A 73 -2.56 -3.61 -16.40
CA PHE A 73 -2.98 -2.24 -16.16
C PHE A 73 -2.53 -1.27 -17.26
N ALA A 74 -1.32 -1.45 -17.81
CA ALA A 74 -0.84 -0.68 -18.94
C ALA A 74 -1.71 -0.90 -20.19
N ALA A 75 -2.07 -2.15 -20.48
CA ALA A 75 -2.98 -2.47 -21.57
C ALA A 75 -4.39 -1.90 -21.33
N THR A 76 -4.88 -1.99 -20.09
CA THR A 76 -6.20 -1.47 -19.71
C THR A 76 -6.30 0.05 -19.80
N ALA A 77 -5.22 0.76 -19.44
CA ALA A 77 -5.15 2.22 -19.49
C ALA A 77 -4.82 2.76 -20.90
N GLU A 78 -4.55 1.90 -21.88
CA GLU A 78 -4.15 2.35 -23.21
C GLU A 78 -5.27 3.15 -23.90
N GLY A 79 -4.94 4.35 -24.37
CA GLY A 79 -5.89 5.24 -25.04
C GLY A 79 -6.85 5.98 -24.10
N LEU A 80 -6.80 5.70 -22.79
CA LEU A 80 -7.60 6.41 -21.80
C LEU A 80 -6.82 7.63 -21.29
N ASN A 81 -7.36 8.81 -21.55
CA ASN A 81 -6.92 10.02 -20.88
C ASN A 81 -7.40 9.98 -19.42
N ASP A 82 -6.64 10.59 -18.52
CA ASP A 82 -7.04 10.76 -17.12
C ASP A 82 -7.30 9.46 -16.34
N ALA A 83 -6.85 8.31 -16.85
CA ALA A 83 -6.87 7.06 -16.10
C ALA A 83 -6.03 7.20 -14.84
N LEU A 84 -6.56 6.71 -13.71
CA LEU A 84 -5.91 6.78 -12.41
C LEU A 84 -5.31 5.43 -12.04
N TYR A 85 -4.08 5.48 -11.56
CA TYR A 85 -3.50 4.39 -10.81
C TYR A 85 -3.76 4.63 -9.33
N GLN A 86 -4.56 3.76 -8.72
CA GLN A 86 -4.97 3.88 -7.33
C GLN A 86 -4.19 2.88 -6.49
N VAL A 87 -3.80 3.30 -5.29
CA VAL A 87 -3.18 2.48 -4.26
C VAL A 87 -4.03 2.60 -3.00
N ALA A 88 -4.31 1.49 -2.34
CA ALA A 88 -5.15 1.45 -1.15
C ALA A 88 -4.49 0.69 0.01
N LEU A 89 -4.75 1.12 1.24
CA LEU A 89 -4.34 0.44 2.46
C LEU A 89 -5.50 -0.42 2.99
N GLU A 90 -5.28 -1.74 3.14
CA GLU A 90 -6.24 -2.63 3.77
C GLU A 90 -6.24 -2.43 5.29
N HIS A 91 -7.42 -2.25 5.88
CA HIS A 91 -7.59 -2.32 7.33
C HIS A 91 -8.21 -3.65 7.73
N PRO A 92 -7.70 -4.31 8.79
CA PRO A 92 -8.20 -5.62 9.22
C PRO A 92 -9.69 -5.67 9.59
N ALA A 93 -10.30 -4.52 9.91
CA ALA A 93 -11.70 -4.44 10.31
C ALA A 93 -12.66 -4.14 9.13
N ASP A 94 -12.13 -3.77 7.95
CA ASP A 94 -12.95 -3.39 6.80
C ASP A 94 -13.49 -4.65 6.10
N GLN A 95 -14.78 -4.62 5.77
CA GLN A 95 -15.45 -5.75 5.08
C GLN A 95 -15.51 -5.53 3.56
N ASP A 96 -15.33 -4.28 3.11
CA ASP A 96 -15.45 -3.87 1.71
C ASP A 96 -14.24 -3.00 1.31
N GLN A 97 -13.68 -3.25 0.13
CA GLN A 97 -12.55 -2.49 -0.44
C GLN A 97 -12.85 -1.00 -0.66
N THR A 98 -14.13 -0.62 -0.72
CA THR A 98 -14.58 0.78 -0.81
C THR A 98 -14.32 1.58 0.46
N GLN A 99 -14.07 0.91 1.59
CA GLN A 99 -13.74 1.53 2.87
C GLN A 99 -12.25 1.83 3.01
N TRP A 100 -11.41 1.22 2.17
CA TRP A 100 -9.97 1.37 2.23
C TRP A 100 -9.53 2.80 1.91
N ALA A 101 -8.58 3.31 2.70
CA ALA A 101 -7.96 4.60 2.42
C ALA A 101 -7.11 4.49 1.14
N SER A 102 -7.43 5.30 0.12
CA SER A 102 -6.76 5.24 -1.18
C SER A 102 -6.11 6.57 -1.57
N SER A 103 -4.93 6.48 -2.18
CA SER A 103 -4.27 7.58 -2.90
C SER A 103 -4.22 7.26 -4.39
N SER A 104 -4.19 8.27 -5.25
CA SER A 104 -4.23 8.09 -6.71
C SER A 104 -3.25 9.02 -7.42
N VAL A 105 -2.65 8.53 -8.49
CA VAL A 105 -1.85 9.32 -9.45
C VAL A 105 -2.38 9.07 -10.86
N LEU A 106 -2.11 9.99 -11.80
CA LEU A 106 -2.40 9.72 -13.21
C LEU A 106 -1.56 8.52 -13.68
N ALA A 107 -2.21 7.49 -14.22
CA ALA A 107 -1.56 6.25 -14.66
C ALA A 107 -0.51 6.50 -15.75
N CYS A 108 -0.69 7.55 -16.55
CA CYS A 108 0.25 7.98 -17.57
C CYS A 108 1.65 8.36 -17.04
N HIS A 109 1.80 8.62 -15.73
CA HIS A 109 3.09 8.93 -15.12
C HIS A 109 3.92 7.67 -14.81
N LEU A 110 3.28 6.51 -14.64
CA LEU A 110 3.97 5.26 -14.27
C LEU A 110 5.10 4.84 -15.22
N PRO A 111 4.95 4.89 -16.57
CA PRO A 111 6.02 4.47 -17.48
C PRO A 111 7.27 5.36 -17.42
N PHE A 112 7.12 6.61 -16.96
CA PHE A 112 8.19 7.61 -16.95
C PHE A 112 8.77 7.86 -15.56
N SER A 113 8.20 7.21 -14.55
CA SER A 113 8.62 7.35 -13.16
C SER A 113 9.76 6.38 -12.85
N ASP A 114 10.82 6.89 -12.24
CA ASP A 114 11.95 6.11 -11.75
C ASP A 114 11.94 5.95 -10.22
N SER A 115 11.06 6.69 -9.55
CA SER A 115 10.94 6.73 -8.10
C SER A 115 9.48 6.82 -7.65
N GLU A 116 9.22 6.27 -6.47
CA GLU A 116 7.93 6.36 -5.81
C GLU A 116 8.10 6.52 -4.30
N SER A 117 7.09 7.13 -3.68
CA SER A 117 7.08 7.39 -2.25
C SER A 117 5.73 7.09 -1.65
N PHE A 118 5.77 6.45 -0.48
CA PHE A 118 4.63 6.15 0.36
C PHE A 118 4.79 6.91 1.66
N THR A 119 3.77 7.67 2.04
CA THR A 119 3.67 8.22 3.41
C THR A 119 2.52 7.52 4.11
N VAL A 120 2.83 6.71 5.11
CA VAL A 120 1.83 6.00 5.89
C VAL A 120 1.54 6.81 7.15
N HIS A 121 0.28 7.20 7.32
CA HIS A 121 -0.15 7.98 8.48
C HIS A 121 -0.58 7.05 9.60
N LEU A 122 -0.13 7.38 10.82
CA LEU A 122 -0.40 6.61 12.02
C LEU A 122 -1.41 7.34 12.91
N ASP A 123 -2.23 6.58 13.62
CA ASP A 123 -3.11 7.10 14.68
C ASP A 123 -2.32 7.39 15.98
N GLN A 124 -3.01 7.81 17.04
CA GLN A 124 -2.40 8.08 18.35
C GLN A 124 -1.79 6.83 19.01
N ASN A 125 -2.22 5.63 18.59
CA ASN A 125 -1.74 4.35 19.09
C ASN A 125 -0.60 3.78 18.21
N GLY A 126 -0.22 4.48 17.14
CA GLY A 126 0.79 4.03 16.19
C GLY A 126 0.27 3.05 15.13
N ASN A 127 -1.05 2.89 14.99
CA ASN A 127 -1.65 2.04 13.97
C ASN A 127 -1.74 2.81 12.63
N PRO A 128 -1.31 2.21 11.51
CA PRO A 128 -1.56 2.78 10.19
C PRO A 128 -3.06 2.88 9.88
N PHE A 129 -3.50 4.03 9.36
CA PHE A 129 -4.92 4.25 9.00
C PHE A 129 -5.12 4.89 7.60
N SER A 130 -4.07 5.41 6.99
CA SER A 130 -4.12 5.93 5.62
C SER A 130 -2.74 5.96 4.98
N LEU A 131 -2.70 6.15 3.66
CA LEU A 131 -1.46 6.36 2.91
C LEU A 131 -1.60 7.50 1.90
N ASP A 132 -0.49 8.19 1.66
CA ASP A 132 -0.27 8.99 0.45
C ASP A 132 0.69 8.25 -0.47
N TYR A 133 0.44 8.31 -1.77
CA TYR A 133 1.26 7.69 -2.80
C TYR A 133 1.61 8.72 -3.89
N PHE A 134 2.90 8.85 -4.16
CA PHE A 134 3.43 9.72 -5.22
C PHE A 134 4.46 8.98 -6.07
N VAL A 135 4.56 9.38 -7.33
CA VAL A 135 5.57 8.91 -8.28
C VAL A 135 6.39 10.09 -8.79
N GLY A 136 7.61 9.83 -9.24
CA GLY A 136 8.52 10.84 -9.75
C GLY A 136 9.44 10.30 -10.85
N PRO A 137 9.90 11.16 -11.77
CA PRO A 137 9.55 12.57 -11.88
C PRO A 137 8.16 12.82 -12.50
N VAL A 138 7.45 13.85 -12.02
CA VAL A 138 6.21 14.36 -12.62
C VAL A 138 6.47 15.76 -13.19
N PRO A 139 5.97 16.09 -14.40
CA PRO A 139 6.08 17.43 -14.97
C PRO A 139 5.53 18.51 -14.03
N ARG A 140 6.09 19.73 -14.11
CA ARG A 140 5.69 20.84 -13.20
C ARG A 140 4.22 21.23 -13.29
N ASP A 141 3.61 21.03 -14.45
CA ASP A 141 2.19 21.26 -14.71
C ASP A 141 1.32 20.04 -14.38
N GLY A 142 1.91 18.94 -13.89
CA GLY A 142 1.23 17.68 -13.58
C GLY A 142 0.74 16.91 -14.80
N ALA A 143 0.96 17.42 -16.02
CA ALA A 143 0.39 16.89 -17.23
C ALA A 143 1.07 15.58 -17.66
N CYS A 144 0.31 14.67 -18.26
CA CYS A 144 0.86 13.45 -18.85
C CYS A 144 1.92 13.78 -19.91
N PRO A 145 3.08 13.09 -19.90
CA PRO A 145 4.08 13.25 -20.95
C PRO A 145 3.48 12.95 -22.33
N LYS A 146 3.63 13.90 -23.27
CA LYS A 146 3.12 13.73 -24.64
C LYS A 146 3.84 12.55 -25.29
N ARG A 147 3.11 11.53 -25.74
CA ARG A 147 3.66 10.49 -26.62
C ARG A 147 4.28 11.21 -27.83
N GLY A 148 5.59 11.12 -28.00
CA GLY A 148 6.27 11.81 -29.08
C GLY A 148 5.70 11.38 -30.43
N ARG A 149 5.46 12.33 -31.34
CA ARG A 149 4.97 12.09 -32.73
C ARG A 149 5.81 11.11 -33.57
N LYS A 150 6.94 10.62 -33.06
CA LYS A 150 7.78 9.56 -33.65
C LYS A 150 7.39 8.14 -33.21
N ALA A 151 6.32 7.99 -32.46
CA ALA A 151 5.61 6.73 -32.28
C ALA A 151 4.88 6.40 -33.60
N SER A 152 5.65 5.90 -34.58
CA SER A 152 5.15 5.27 -35.79
C SER A 152 4.15 4.18 -35.41
N ALA A 153 3.19 3.86 -36.29
CA ALA A 153 2.36 2.66 -36.17
C ALA A 153 3.25 1.43 -35.89
N GLY A 154 3.36 1.02 -34.62
CA GLY A 154 4.33 0.03 -34.15
C GLY A 154 5.17 0.42 -32.91
N SER A 155 5.02 1.61 -32.32
CA SER A 155 5.61 1.88 -31.00
C SER A 155 4.91 1.02 -29.95
N SER A 156 5.69 0.22 -29.21
CA SER A 156 5.18 -0.60 -28.12
C SER A 156 4.32 0.23 -27.16
N PRO A 157 3.22 -0.33 -26.61
CA PRO A 157 2.42 0.31 -25.59
C PRO A 157 3.31 0.80 -24.44
N ALA A 158 2.93 1.92 -23.81
CA ALA A 158 3.63 2.41 -22.64
C ALA A 158 3.59 1.30 -21.56
N GLU A 159 4.73 0.71 -21.23
CA GLU A 159 4.80 -0.42 -20.32
C GLU A 159 4.92 0.08 -18.89
N PHE A 160 3.96 -0.25 -18.02
CA PHE A 160 4.14 -0.04 -16.59
C PHE A 160 5.06 -1.12 -16.07
N ARG A 161 6.10 -0.70 -15.35
CA ARG A 161 7.11 -1.59 -14.75
C ARG A 161 7.20 -1.30 -13.26
N PRO A 162 7.59 -2.27 -12.43
CA PRO A 162 7.90 -2.02 -11.03
C PRO A 162 8.95 -0.90 -10.92
N ILE A 163 8.67 0.11 -10.11
CA ILE A 163 9.58 1.22 -9.85
C ILE A 163 10.65 0.74 -8.86
N GLY A 164 11.93 0.86 -9.23
CA GLY A 164 13.03 0.30 -8.43
C GLY A 164 13.41 1.14 -7.20
N ASN A 165 13.07 2.44 -7.20
CA ASN A 165 13.38 3.36 -6.10
C ASN A 165 12.11 3.68 -5.30
N THR A 166 11.80 2.83 -4.32
CA THR A 166 10.63 2.99 -3.45
C THR A 166 11.07 3.48 -2.08
N THR A 167 10.45 4.58 -1.63
CA THR A 167 10.64 5.12 -0.28
C THR A 167 9.36 4.99 0.54
N VAL A 168 9.51 4.72 1.84
CA VAL A 168 8.37 4.59 2.76
C VAL A 168 8.67 5.41 4.01
N ALA A 169 7.81 6.38 4.30
CA ALA A 169 7.87 7.23 5.48
C ALA A 169 6.66 6.95 6.39
N LEU A 170 6.89 6.99 7.70
CA LEU A 170 5.82 6.95 8.71
C LEU A 170 5.56 8.36 9.22
N ARG A 171 4.29 8.75 9.32
CA ARG A 171 3.89 10.05 9.85
C ARG A 171 2.98 9.87 11.07
N SER A 172 3.53 10.19 12.23
CA SER A 172 2.79 10.24 13.49
C SER A 172 1.95 11.51 13.60
N PRO A 173 0.85 11.49 14.37
CA PRO A 173 0.02 12.68 14.57
C PRO A 173 0.80 13.75 15.33
N THR A 174 0.71 14.99 14.86
CA THR A 174 1.33 16.16 15.51
C THR A 174 0.25 17.00 16.18
N PHE A 175 0.45 17.33 17.45
CA PHE A 175 -0.42 18.29 18.14
C PHE A 175 0.07 19.72 17.89
N PRO A 176 -0.85 20.68 17.66
CA PRO A 176 -0.46 22.08 17.59
C PRO A 176 0.18 22.53 18.91
N PRO A 177 1.14 23.47 18.87
CA PRO A 177 1.69 24.05 20.09
C PRO A 177 0.58 24.78 20.87
N LEU A 178 0.59 24.61 22.20
CA LEU A 178 -0.32 25.29 23.13
C LEU A 178 0.04 26.76 23.31
#